data_AF-A0A6N8DRW5-F1
#
_entry.id   AF-A0A6N8DRW5-F1
#
_cell.length_a   1.000
_cell.length_b   1.000
_cell.length_c   1.000
_cell.angle_alpha   90.00
_cell.angle_beta   90.00
_cell.angle_gamma   90.00
#
_symmetry.space_group_name_H-M   'P 1'
#
loop_
_entity.id
_entity.type
_entity.pdbx_description
1 polymer ?
#
loop_
_entity_poly.entity_id
_entity_poly.type
_entity_poly.pdbx_seq_one_letter_code
_entity_poly.pdbx_strand_id
1 'polypeptide(L)'
;MLTSPCTGVCQIDKSGFCRGCGRTREEIGAWRNAGEDFRRHVWAELPQRRAALGIKLYRKDWSASDVREFVVASLRRGGVWSAGGLEFRAEGSEVQVEGGVLRCVSPRGALSFALDGSACAFATGEGDDTIILATPRRGTAPSGLRRLGPDVEAVRERDRTGILYDLGFGDAGCIYCVRATNPGLIARLDTLAGREGRAILAELSKNSAPDGVVLTGIGRIEVFGGVPFSGEGTLEISPTYVACAVLTRG
;
A
#
# COMPACT_ATOMS: atom_id res chain seq x y z
N MET A 1 13.56 -12.26 -16.34
CA MET A 1 14.60 -11.78 -15.41
C MET A 1 14.07 -11.83 -13.99
N LEU A 2 14.70 -12.63 -13.12
CA LEU A 2 14.34 -12.74 -11.70
C LEU A 2 14.66 -11.44 -10.95
N THR A 3 13.71 -10.96 -10.14
CA THR A 3 13.93 -9.78 -9.32
C THR A 3 14.81 -10.08 -8.11
N SER A 4 15.38 -9.04 -7.50
CA SER A 4 16.23 -9.19 -6.31
C SER A 4 15.38 -9.59 -5.09
N PRO A 5 15.80 -10.58 -4.28
CA PRO A 5 15.09 -10.96 -3.05
C PRO A 5 15.30 -9.96 -1.89
N CYS A 6 15.99 -8.84 -2.13
CA CYS A 6 16.33 -7.87 -1.11
C CYS A 6 15.08 -7.19 -0.53
N THR A 7 14.98 -7.20 0.80
CA THR A 7 13.93 -6.52 1.58
C THR A 7 14.40 -5.16 2.12
N GLY A 8 15.61 -4.71 1.77
CA GLY A 8 16.22 -3.48 2.31
C GLY A 8 16.88 -3.65 3.68
N VAL A 9 16.63 -4.75 4.38
CA VAL A 9 17.37 -5.14 5.59
C VAL A 9 18.70 -5.78 5.18
N CYS A 10 19.81 -5.19 5.62
CA CYS A 10 21.17 -5.66 5.32
C CYS A 10 21.96 -5.93 6.60
N GLN A 11 21.61 -7.02 7.29
CA GLN A 11 22.29 -7.46 8.52
C GLN A 11 22.63 -8.95 8.39
N ILE A 12 23.92 -9.28 8.39
CA ILE A 12 24.41 -10.67 8.37
C ILE A 12 24.37 -11.21 9.80
N ASP A 13 23.80 -12.39 9.99
CA ASP A 13 23.77 -13.08 11.28
C ASP A 13 25.03 -13.94 11.50
N LYS A 14 25.06 -14.68 12.63
CA LYS A 14 26.19 -15.57 12.96
C LYS A 14 26.28 -16.80 12.04
N SER A 15 25.21 -17.18 11.36
CA SER A 15 25.20 -18.29 10.41
C SER A 15 25.75 -17.88 9.03
N GLY A 16 26.03 -16.59 8.81
CA GLY A 16 26.57 -16.06 7.56
C GLY A 16 25.49 -15.59 6.58
N PHE A 17 24.21 -15.62 6.97
CA PHE A 17 23.10 -15.23 6.12
C PHE A 17 22.49 -13.88 6.53
N CYS A 18 21.97 -13.17 5.53
CA CYS A 18 21.25 -11.92 5.76
C CYS A 18 19.89 -12.18 6.42
N ARG A 19 19.64 -11.52 7.56
CA ARG A 19 18.37 -11.57 8.30
C ARG A 19 17.16 -11.03 7.52
N GLY A 20 17.40 -10.28 6.45
CA GLY A 20 16.36 -9.72 5.61
C GLY A 20 15.93 -10.62 4.45
N CYS A 21 16.90 -11.20 3.73
CA CYS A 21 16.62 -11.92 2.48
C CYS A 21 17.13 -13.36 2.45
N GLY A 22 17.93 -13.79 3.43
CA GLY A 22 18.53 -15.13 3.51
C GLY A 22 19.77 -15.33 2.63
N ARG A 23 20.26 -14.29 1.94
CA ARG A 23 21.46 -14.38 1.09
C ARG A 23 22.76 -14.23 1.88
N THR A 24 23.84 -14.81 1.39
CA THR A 24 25.21 -14.57 1.88
C THR A 24 25.74 -13.21 1.42
N ARG A 25 26.88 -12.77 1.97
CA ARG A 25 27.53 -11.51 1.56
C ARG A 25 28.01 -11.57 0.11
N GLU A 26 28.52 -12.73 -0.30
CA GLU A 26 29.03 -13.00 -1.64
C GLU A 26 27.88 -12.94 -2.66
N GLU A 27 26.75 -13.57 -2.35
CA GLU A 27 25.55 -13.53 -3.18
C GLU A 27 24.99 -12.11 -3.33
N ILE A 28 25.04 -11.32 -2.25
CA ILE A 28 24.61 -9.91 -2.28
C ILE A 28 25.52 -9.10 -3.21
N GLY A 29 26.85 -9.24 -3.08
CA GLY A 29 27.82 -8.51 -3.88
C GLY A 29 27.81 -8.89 -5.37
N ALA A 30 27.59 -10.17 -5.67
CA ALA A 30 27.58 -10.67 -7.04
C ALA A 30 26.27 -10.36 -7.81
N TRP A 31 25.17 -10.12 -7.10
CA TRP A 31 23.81 -10.14 -7.67
C TRP A 31 23.62 -9.33 -8.97
N ARG A 32 24.10 -8.08 -8.98
CA ARG A 32 23.92 -7.16 -10.12
C ARG A 32 24.53 -7.71 -11.41
N ASN A 33 25.67 -8.39 -11.30
CA ASN A 33 26.45 -8.89 -12.42
C ASN A 33 26.22 -10.39 -12.67
N ALA A 34 25.51 -11.08 -11.78
CA ALA A 34 25.24 -12.50 -11.89
C ALA A 34 24.27 -12.83 -13.04
N GLY A 35 24.55 -13.94 -13.74
CA GLY A 35 23.67 -14.52 -14.76
C GLY A 35 22.42 -15.18 -14.18
N GLU A 36 21.51 -15.60 -15.05
CA GLU A 36 20.21 -16.16 -14.63
C GLU A 36 20.34 -17.49 -13.87
N ASP A 37 21.30 -18.36 -14.21
CA ASP A 37 21.52 -19.63 -13.49
C ASP A 37 21.86 -19.39 -12.02
N PHE A 38 22.76 -18.45 -11.74
CA PHE A 38 23.10 -18.06 -10.38
C PHE A 38 21.89 -17.51 -9.63
N ARG A 39 21.12 -16.62 -10.26
CA ARG A 39 19.92 -16.03 -9.64
C ARG A 39 18.88 -17.10 -9.34
N ARG A 40 18.66 -18.05 -10.25
CA ARG A 40 17.78 -19.21 -10.05
C ARG A 40 18.24 -20.07 -8.89
N HIS A 41 19.54 -20.38 -8.84
CA HIS A 41 20.12 -21.17 -7.75
C HIS A 41 19.89 -20.51 -6.39
N VAL A 42 20.24 -19.23 -6.25
CA VAL A 42 20.04 -18.48 -5.01
C VAL A 42 18.56 -18.49 -4.61
N TRP A 43 17.65 -18.15 -5.54
CA TRP A 43 16.20 -18.16 -5.25
C TRP A 43 15.67 -19.52 -4.78
N ALA A 44 16.20 -20.62 -5.33
CA ALA A 44 15.81 -21.97 -4.92
C ALA A 44 16.23 -22.31 -3.48
N GLU A 45 17.31 -21.72 -2.97
CA GLU A 45 17.79 -21.98 -1.60
C GLU A 45 17.13 -21.08 -0.53
N LEU A 46 16.58 -19.92 -0.93
CA LEU A 46 16.01 -18.96 0.02
C LEU A 46 14.87 -19.51 0.89
N PRO A 47 13.93 -20.34 0.40
CA PRO A 47 12.86 -20.88 1.25
C PRO A 47 13.42 -21.59 2.49
N GLN A 48 14.39 -22.50 2.31
CA GLN A 48 15.00 -23.24 3.42
C GLN A 48 15.78 -22.31 4.36
N ARG A 49 16.54 -21.35 3.81
CA ARG A 49 17.31 -20.39 4.60
C ARG A 49 16.39 -19.45 5.41
N ARG A 50 15.28 -18.99 4.81
CA ARG A 50 14.27 -18.17 5.48
C ARG A 50 13.61 -18.94 6.63
N ALA A 51 13.28 -20.22 6.41
CA ALA A 51 12.73 -21.08 7.46
C ALA A 51 13.72 -21.23 8.63
N ALA A 52 15.00 -21.53 8.35
CA ALA A 52 16.04 -21.66 9.37
C ALA A 52 16.30 -20.35 10.16
N LEU A 53 16.18 -19.19 9.49
CA LEU A 53 16.37 -17.87 10.09
C LEU A 53 15.10 -17.30 10.75
N GLY A 54 13.96 -17.96 10.59
CA GLY A 54 12.66 -17.44 11.05
C GLY A 54 12.17 -16.20 10.29
N ILE A 55 12.61 -16.00 9.04
CA ILE A 55 12.17 -14.88 8.20
C ILE A 55 10.74 -15.14 7.73
N LYS A 56 9.77 -14.36 8.26
CA LYS A 56 8.34 -14.51 7.94
C LYS A 56 7.84 -13.58 6.84
N LEU A 57 8.55 -12.48 6.59
CA LEU A 57 8.22 -11.48 5.57
C LEU A 57 9.34 -11.45 4.54
N TYR A 58 9.02 -11.71 3.29
CA TYR A 58 10.02 -11.75 2.22
C TYR A 58 9.45 -11.20 0.93
N ARG A 59 10.36 -10.68 0.09
CA ARG A 59 10.04 -10.21 -1.25
C ARG A 59 9.81 -11.39 -2.19
N LYS A 60 8.79 -11.31 -3.05
CA LYS A 60 8.52 -12.23 -4.16
C LYS A 60 9.44 -11.91 -5.33
N ASP A 61 9.73 -12.92 -6.15
CA ASP A 61 10.51 -12.78 -7.39
C ASP A 61 9.72 -12.12 -8.54
N TRP A 62 8.46 -11.76 -8.28
CA TRP A 62 7.50 -11.13 -9.20
C TRP A 62 8.05 -9.91 -9.92
N SER A 63 7.86 -9.90 -11.24
CA SER A 63 8.02 -8.74 -12.12
C SER A 63 6.86 -7.75 -11.96
N ALA A 64 6.98 -6.59 -12.59
CA ALA A 64 5.90 -5.61 -12.65
C ALA A 64 4.64 -6.18 -13.32
N SER A 65 4.79 -7.09 -14.29
CA SER A 65 3.67 -7.76 -14.93
C SER A 65 3.00 -8.77 -14.00
N ASP A 66 3.78 -9.57 -13.26
CA ASP A 66 3.23 -10.53 -12.29
C ASP A 66 2.42 -9.81 -11.20
N VAL A 67 2.94 -8.69 -10.69
CA VAL A 67 2.20 -7.83 -9.74
C VAL A 67 0.88 -7.36 -10.36
N ARG A 68 0.91 -6.85 -11.60
CA ARG A 68 -0.30 -6.36 -12.29
C ARG A 68 -1.33 -7.46 -12.48
N GLU A 69 -0.90 -8.61 -12.98
CA GLU A 69 -1.76 -9.77 -13.21
C GLU A 69 -2.40 -10.26 -11.91
N PHE A 70 -1.61 -10.36 -10.84
CA PHE A 70 -2.11 -10.76 -9.54
C PHE A 70 -3.17 -9.79 -8.99
N VAL A 71 -2.92 -8.48 -9.04
CA VAL A 71 -3.86 -7.48 -8.54
C VAL A 71 -5.16 -7.50 -9.36
N VAL A 72 -5.07 -7.55 -10.68
CA VAL A 72 -6.26 -7.65 -11.55
C VAL A 72 -7.06 -8.91 -11.24
N ALA A 73 -6.38 -10.05 -11.10
CA ALA A 73 -7.02 -11.33 -10.81
C ALA A 73 -7.69 -11.33 -9.43
N SER A 74 -7.05 -10.80 -8.40
CA SER A 74 -7.63 -10.76 -7.05
C SER A 74 -8.85 -9.85 -6.99
N LEU A 75 -8.82 -8.68 -7.65
CA LEU A 75 -9.98 -7.79 -7.72
C LEU A 75 -11.15 -8.45 -8.46
N ARG A 76 -10.90 -9.14 -9.58
CA ARG A 76 -11.94 -9.86 -10.34
C ARG A 76 -12.58 -11.00 -9.56
N ARG A 77 -11.86 -11.59 -8.58
CA ARG A 77 -12.40 -12.60 -7.66
C ARG A 77 -13.13 -12.00 -6.45
N GLY A 78 -13.22 -10.68 -6.33
CA GLY A 78 -13.85 -10.02 -5.19
C GLY A 78 -12.92 -9.87 -3.98
N GLY A 79 -11.60 -9.93 -4.19
CA GLY A 79 -10.61 -9.79 -3.14
C GLY A 79 -10.71 -8.48 -2.35
N VAL A 80 -10.19 -8.51 -1.13
CA VAL A 80 -10.23 -7.40 -0.19
C VAL A 80 -8.85 -6.77 -0.07
N TRP A 81 -8.77 -5.49 -0.39
CA TRP A 81 -7.54 -4.71 -0.38
C TRP A 81 -7.61 -3.62 0.68
N SER A 82 -6.54 -3.45 1.45
CA SER A 82 -6.45 -2.38 2.44
C SER A 82 -5.22 -1.51 2.26
N ALA A 83 -5.34 -0.24 2.63
CA ALA A 83 -4.23 0.71 2.72
C ALA A 83 -4.49 1.67 3.89
N GLY A 84 -3.51 1.88 4.77
CA GLY A 84 -3.66 2.79 5.92
C GLY A 84 -4.92 2.51 6.75
N GLY A 85 -5.23 1.24 7.01
CA GLY A 85 -6.44 0.83 7.76
C GLY A 85 -7.76 0.97 6.99
N LEU A 86 -7.75 1.56 5.78
CA LEU A 86 -8.92 1.67 4.93
C LEU A 86 -9.10 0.41 4.09
N GLU A 87 -10.25 -0.25 4.19
CA GLU A 87 -10.52 -1.52 3.50
C GLU A 87 -11.51 -1.36 2.34
N PHE A 88 -11.08 -1.72 1.14
CA PHE A 88 -11.89 -1.81 -0.07
C PHE A 88 -12.20 -3.28 -0.41
N ARG A 89 -13.48 -3.55 -0.67
CA ARG A 89 -13.98 -4.87 -1.07
C ARG A 89 -14.37 -4.83 -2.56
N ALA A 90 -13.77 -5.71 -3.36
CA ALA A 90 -13.97 -5.75 -4.80
C ALA A 90 -15.19 -6.58 -5.25
N GLU A 91 -15.92 -7.21 -4.33
CA GLU A 91 -17.15 -7.94 -4.64
C GLU A 91 -18.16 -7.05 -5.39
N GLY A 92 -18.67 -7.55 -6.52
CA GLY A 92 -19.61 -6.82 -7.38
C GLY A 92 -19.02 -5.58 -8.05
N SER A 93 -17.69 -5.50 -8.17
CA SER A 93 -17.02 -4.34 -8.78
C SER A 93 -16.77 -4.52 -10.26
N GLU A 94 -16.64 -3.38 -10.95
CA GLU A 94 -16.12 -3.32 -12.30
C GLU A 94 -14.63 -3.01 -12.27
N VAL A 95 -13.82 -3.84 -12.93
CA VAL A 95 -12.35 -3.68 -13.01
C VAL A 95 -11.96 -3.24 -14.40
N GLN A 96 -11.32 -2.07 -14.50
CA GLN A 96 -10.86 -1.46 -15.75
C GLN A 96 -9.35 -1.25 -15.70
N VAL A 97 -8.67 -1.48 -16.83
CA VAL A 97 -7.22 -1.24 -16.97
C VAL A 97 -7.00 -0.40 -18.21
N GLU A 98 -6.53 0.82 -18.03
CA GLU A 98 -6.30 1.77 -19.12
C GLU A 98 -5.01 2.55 -18.88
N GLY A 99 -4.15 2.66 -19.89
CA GLY A 99 -2.90 3.44 -19.79
C GLY A 99 -1.96 2.98 -18.67
N GLY A 100 -2.02 1.71 -18.25
CA GLY A 100 -1.24 1.19 -17.11
C GLY A 100 -1.80 1.51 -15.74
N VAL A 101 -2.96 2.19 -15.68
CA VAL A 101 -3.71 2.47 -14.45
C VAL A 101 -4.87 1.50 -14.33
N LEU A 102 -4.91 0.80 -13.20
CA LEU A 102 -6.00 -0.07 -12.79
C LEU A 102 -7.02 0.74 -12.01
N ARG A 103 -8.30 0.66 -12.38
CA ARG A 103 -9.42 1.23 -11.61
C ARG A 103 -10.42 0.14 -11.28
N CYS A 104 -10.91 0.14 -10.05
CA CYS A 104 -11.92 -0.78 -9.58
C CYS A 104 -12.95 0.00 -8.77
N VAL A 105 -14.23 -0.12 -9.14
CA VAL A 105 -15.31 0.61 -8.46
C VAL A 105 -16.35 -0.39 -7.99
N SER A 106 -16.64 -0.36 -6.70
CA SER A 106 -17.74 -1.10 -6.06
C SER A 106 -18.81 -0.12 -5.57
N PRO A 107 -19.99 -0.58 -5.11
CA PRO A 107 -20.97 0.32 -4.50
C PRO A 107 -20.42 1.08 -3.27
N ARG A 108 -19.53 0.45 -2.49
CA ARG A 108 -19.03 0.95 -1.19
C ARG A 108 -17.64 1.58 -1.23
N GLY A 109 -16.93 1.49 -2.34
CA GLY A 109 -15.61 2.10 -2.45
C GLY A 109 -15.07 2.10 -3.87
N ALA A 110 -13.85 2.62 -4.01
CA ALA A 110 -13.10 2.55 -5.25
C ALA A 110 -11.61 2.38 -4.95
N LEU A 111 -10.88 1.88 -5.93
CA LEU A 111 -9.44 1.70 -5.88
C LEU A 111 -8.86 2.11 -7.24
N SER A 112 -7.75 2.84 -7.22
CA SER A 112 -7.00 3.16 -8.43
C SER A 112 -5.51 2.98 -8.18
N PHE A 113 -4.86 2.08 -8.92
CA PHE A 113 -3.42 1.83 -8.80
C PHE A 113 -2.68 2.04 -10.14
N ALA A 114 -1.57 2.76 -10.08
CA ALA A 114 -0.56 2.84 -11.13
C ALA A 114 0.51 1.76 -10.86
N LEU A 115 0.46 0.67 -11.63
CA LEU A 115 1.38 -0.46 -11.50
C LEU A 115 2.47 -0.37 -12.57
N ASP A 116 3.27 0.69 -12.50
CA ASP A 116 4.34 1.06 -13.45
C ASP A 116 5.69 0.38 -13.19
N GLY A 117 5.74 -0.52 -12.20
CA GLY A 117 6.95 -1.22 -11.76
C GLY A 117 7.67 -0.57 -10.58
N SER A 118 7.15 0.53 -10.03
CA SER A 118 7.62 1.12 -8.77
C SER A 118 7.35 0.24 -7.54
N ALA A 119 6.30 -0.58 -7.61
CA ALA A 119 5.87 -1.49 -6.55
C ALA A 119 6.56 -2.85 -6.65
N CYS A 120 6.87 -3.45 -5.50
CA CYS A 120 7.25 -4.86 -5.38
C CYS A 120 6.32 -5.58 -4.42
N ALA A 121 6.17 -6.89 -4.62
CA ALA A 121 5.33 -7.74 -3.79
C ALA A 121 6.13 -8.40 -2.67
N PHE A 122 5.56 -8.39 -1.48
CA PHE A 122 6.00 -9.15 -0.31
C PHE A 122 4.90 -10.14 0.08
N ALA A 123 5.31 -11.25 0.69
CA ALA A 123 4.41 -12.24 1.26
C ALA A 123 4.72 -12.47 2.74
N THR A 124 3.68 -12.79 3.51
CA THR A 124 3.81 -13.26 4.90
C THR A 124 3.51 -14.76 4.95
N GLY A 125 4.46 -15.57 5.45
CA GLY A 125 4.28 -17.02 5.51
C GLY A 125 4.52 -17.72 4.16
N GLU A 126 4.13 -19.00 4.06
CA GLU A 126 4.22 -19.76 2.80
C GLU A 126 2.92 -19.59 2.00
N GLY A 127 3.01 -19.21 0.72
CA GLY A 127 1.86 -18.98 -0.16
C GLY A 127 1.60 -17.50 -0.46
N ASP A 128 0.46 -17.24 -1.11
CA ASP A 128 0.05 -15.93 -1.64
C ASP A 128 -1.24 -15.42 -0.98
N ASP A 129 -1.60 -15.96 0.19
CA ASP A 129 -2.84 -15.61 0.92
C ASP A 129 -2.83 -14.15 1.39
N THR A 130 -1.66 -13.65 1.79
CA THR A 130 -1.42 -12.25 2.17
C THR A 130 -0.28 -11.69 1.34
N ILE A 131 -0.63 -10.84 0.37
CA ILE A 131 0.33 -10.11 -0.46
C ILE A 131 0.33 -8.64 -0.07
N ILE A 132 1.53 -8.10 0.13
CA ILE A 132 1.74 -6.69 0.44
C ILE A 132 2.46 -6.05 -0.74
N LEU A 133 1.84 -5.05 -1.36
CA LEU A 133 2.47 -4.19 -2.34
C LEU A 133 3.20 -3.06 -1.61
N ALA A 134 4.46 -2.86 -1.95
CA ALA A 134 5.32 -1.91 -1.28
C ALA A 134 6.20 -1.14 -2.25
N THR A 135 6.43 0.13 -1.94
CA THR A 135 7.38 0.99 -2.65
C THR A 135 8.55 1.36 -1.75
N PRO A 136 9.70 1.77 -2.31
CA PRO A 136 10.75 2.38 -1.52
C PRO A 136 10.20 3.58 -0.71
N ARG A 137 10.65 3.71 0.54
CA ARG A 137 10.28 4.80 1.45
C ARG A 137 10.70 6.14 0.85
N ARG A 138 9.81 7.13 0.87
CA ARG A 138 10.08 8.49 0.39
C ARG A 138 9.64 9.53 1.43
N GLY A 139 10.56 10.39 1.83
CA GLY A 139 10.29 11.58 2.61
C GLY A 139 9.67 11.35 4.00
N THR A 140 9.29 12.45 4.63
CA THR A 140 8.50 12.50 5.86
C THR A 140 7.12 13.04 5.53
N ALA A 141 6.08 12.53 6.18
CA ALA A 141 4.74 13.08 5.99
C ALA A 141 4.53 14.35 6.84
N PRO A 142 3.78 15.33 6.30
CA PRO A 142 3.36 16.50 7.06
C PRO A 142 2.45 16.09 8.22
N SER A 143 2.43 16.91 9.27
CA SER A 143 1.55 16.75 10.42
C SER A 143 0.42 17.78 10.43
N GLY A 144 -0.71 17.37 10.98
CA GLY A 144 -1.90 18.22 11.16
C GLY A 144 -2.78 18.35 9.91
N LEU A 145 -4.02 18.78 10.14
CA LEU A 145 -5.05 18.87 9.11
C LEU A 145 -4.69 19.90 8.03
N ARG A 146 -4.82 19.50 6.77
CA ARG A 146 -4.55 20.36 5.62
C ARG A 146 -5.63 20.21 4.56
N ARG A 147 -6.15 21.34 4.10
CA ARG A 147 -7.00 21.40 2.92
C ARG A 147 -6.14 21.21 1.67
N LEU A 148 -6.45 20.20 0.86
CA LEU A 148 -5.75 19.92 -0.41
C LEU A 148 -6.47 20.57 -1.60
N GLY A 149 -7.78 20.81 -1.49
CA GLY A 149 -8.61 21.40 -2.55
C GLY A 149 -9.56 20.36 -3.18
N PRO A 150 -10.14 20.65 -4.35
CA PRO A 150 -11.00 19.70 -5.05
C PRO A 150 -10.29 18.38 -5.36
N ASP A 151 -10.97 17.25 -5.15
CA ASP A 151 -10.45 15.90 -5.36
C ASP A 151 -10.45 15.49 -6.85
N VAL A 152 -9.74 16.23 -7.70
CA VAL A 152 -9.76 16.02 -9.16
C VAL A 152 -9.32 14.62 -9.60
N GLU A 153 -8.56 13.92 -8.75
CA GLU A 153 -8.07 12.56 -8.95
C GLU A 153 -9.05 11.48 -8.42
N ALA A 154 -10.25 11.85 -7.97
CA ALA A 154 -11.24 10.88 -7.49
C ALA A 154 -11.56 9.85 -8.58
N VAL A 155 -11.66 8.58 -8.18
CA VAL A 155 -11.90 7.47 -9.13
C VAL A 155 -13.26 7.62 -9.82
N ARG A 156 -14.29 8.03 -9.07
CA ARG A 156 -15.60 8.37 -9.63
C ARG A 156 -15.64 9.84 -9.99
N GLU A 157 -16.04 10.13 -11.22
CA GLU A 157 -16.11 11.49 -11.74
C GLU A 157 -16.98 12.43 -10.88
N ARG A 158 -18.13 11.95 -10.40
CA ARG A 158 -19.05 12.72 -9.55
C ARG A 158 -18.43 13.18 -8.22
N ASP A 159 -17.40 12.51 -7.76
CA ASP A 159 -16.76 12.80 -6.48
C ASP A 159 -15.64 13.86 -6.63
N ARG A 160 -15.26 14.21 -7.86
CA ARG A 160 -14.11 15.09 -8.15
C ARG A 160 -14.26 16.54 -7.69
N THR A 161 -15.49 16.96 -7.42
CA THR A 161 -15.80 18.31 -6.92
C THR A 161 -15.75 18.39 -5.40
N GLY A 162 -15.69 17.26 -4.68
CA GLY A 162 -15.55 17.23 -3.23
C GLY A 162 -14.21 17.80 -2.78
N ILE A 163 -14.15 18.40 -1.59
CA ILE A 163 -12.91 18.95 -1.06
C ILE A 163 -12.18 17.87 -0.28
N LEU A 164 -10.93 17.60 -0.66
CA LEU A 164 -10.04 16.65 -0.01
C LEU A 164 -9.24 17.35 1.10
N TYR A 165 -9.18 16.70 2.26
CA TYR A 165 -8.39 17.13 3.41
C TYR A 165 -7.44 16.01 3.83
N ASP A 166 -6.15 16.30 3.93
CA ASP A 166 -5.16 15.43 4.58
C ASP A 166 -5.26 15.61 6.09
N LEU A 167 -5.48 14.52 6.83
CA LEU A 167 -5.58 14.51 8.28
C LEU A 167 -4.21 14.64 8.97
N GLY A 168 -3.11 14.41 8.26
CA GLY A 168 -1.76 14.65 8.75
C GLY A 168 -1.33 13.71 9.88
N PHE A 169 -1.62 12.41 9.76
CA PHE A 169 -1.19 11.38 10.74
C PHE A 169 0.32 11.10 10.74
N GLY A 170 1.11 11.73 9.86
CA GLY A 170 2.57 11.67 9.91
C GLY A 170 3.19 10.34 9.47
N ASP A 171 2.53 9.57 8.60
CA ASP A 171 3.04 8.29 8.10
C ASP A 171 3.81 8.44 6.77
N ALA A 172 4.99 7.82 6.66
CA ALA A 172 5.84 7.91 5.47
C ALA A 172 5.32 7.17 4.22
N GLY A 173 4.25 6.36 4.34
CA GLY A 173 3.71 5.58 3.22
C GLY A 173 2.33 5.96 2.72
N CYS A 174 1.54 6.60 3.57
CA CYS A 174 0.13 6.86 3.33
C CYS A 174 -0.24 8.30 3.70
N ILE A 175 -1.04 8.95 2.85
CA ILE A 175 -1.71 10.21 3.17
C ILE A 175 -3.16 9.88 3.46
N TYR A 176 -3.60 10.14 4.69
CA TYR A 176 -4.92 9.79 5.20
C TYR A 176 -5.84 10.97 5.00
N CYS A 177 -6.81 10.83 4.11
CA CYS A 177 -7.65 11.93 3.70
C CYS A 177 -9.12 11.68 3.99
N VAL A 178 -9.86 12.76 4.20
CA VAL A 178 -11.33 12.75 4.11
C VAL A 178 -11.77 13.63 2.96
N ARG A 179 -12.78 13.19 2.23
CA ARG A 179 -13.42 13.99 1.19
C ARG A 179 -14.78 14.47 1.69
N ALA A 180 -14.94 15.79 1.76
CA ALA A 180 -16.15 16.44 2.21
C ALA A 180 -16.89 17.11 1.04
N THR A 181 -18.18 16.83 0.93
CA THR A 181 -19.11 17.50 -0.01
C THR A 181 -20.13 18.38 0.71
N ASN A 182 -20.34 18.16 2.01
CA ASN A 182 -21.25 18.95 2.83
C ASN A 182 -20.61 20.32 3.18
N PRO A 183 -21.25 21.46 2.84
CA PRO A 183 -20.69 22.79 3.10
C PRO A 183 -20.42 23.08 4.59
N GLY A 184 -21.27 22.59 5.49
CA GLY A 184 -21.08 22.75 6.93
C GLY A 184 -19.87 21.98 7.46
N LEU A 185 -19.66 20.76 6.96
CA LEU A 185 -18.46 19.98 7.27
C LEU A 185 -17.19 20.64 6.71
N ILE A 186 -17.23 21.15 5.47
CA ILE A 186 -16.13 21.90 4.84
C ILE A 186 -15.76 23.10 5.70
N ALA A 187 -16.75 23.95 6.07
CA ALA A 187 -16.51 25.11 6.92
C ALA A 187 -15.90 24.72 8.27
N ARG A 188 -16.38 23.63 8.88
CA ARG A 188 -15.82 23.11 10.14
C ARG A 188 -14.37 22.66 9.98
N LEU A 189 -14.05 21.88 8.96
CA LEU A 189 -12.69 21.41 8.70
C LEU A 189 -11.73 22.56 8.42
N ASP A 190 -12.17 23.59 7.69
CA ASP A 190 -11.38 24.79 7.44
C ASP A 190 -11.00 25.51 8.75
N THR A 191 -11.91 25.56 9.74
CA THR A 191 -11.60 26.13 11.06
C THR A 191 -10.61 25.30 11.89
N LEU A 192 -10.39 24.03 11.52
CA LEU A 192 -9.52 23.09 12.23
C LEU A 192 -8.16 22.91 11.53
N ALA A 193 -7.84 23.71 10.51
CA ALA A 193 -6.56 23.62 9.80
C ALA A 193 -5.36 23.67 10.77
N GLY A 194 -4.38 22.78 10.55
CA GLY A 194 -3.18 22.62 11.37
C GLY A 194 -3.38 21.89 12.70
N ARG A 195 -4.62 21.58 13.10
CA ARG A 195 -4.88 20.77 14.30
C ARG A 195 -4.48 19.31 14.08
N GLU A 196 -4.16 18.63 15.17
CA GLU A 196 -3.79 17.21 15.17
C GLU A 196 -4.95 16.36 14.64
N GLY A 197 -4.65 15.49 13.66
CA GLY A 197 -5.65 14.75 12.90
C GLY A 197 -6.47 13.77 13.71
N ARG A 198 -5.87 13.05 14.67
CA ARG A 198 -6.57 12.03 15.46
C ARG A 198 -7.65 12.66 16.33
N ALA A 199 -7.44 13.86 16.84
CA ALA A 199 -8.48 14.63 17.53
C ALA A 199 -9.69 14.93 16.61
N ILE A 200 -9.44 15.18 15.33
CA ILE A 200 -10.49 15.53 14.35
C ILE A 200 -11.31 14.29 13.95
N LEU A 201 -10.70 13.11 13.84
CA LEU A 201 -11.42 11.86 13.54
C LEU A 201 -12.60 11.61 14.49
N ALA A 202 -12.41 11.87 15.78
CA ALA A 202 -13.44 11.70 16.80
C ALA A 202 -14.62 12.70 16.66
N GLU A 203 -14.41 13.83 15.98
CA GLU A 203 -15.47 14.80 15.66
C GLU A 203 -16.23 14.40 14.38
N LEU A 204 -15.53 13.81 13.41
CA LEU A 204 -16.09 13.42 12.11
C LEU A 204 -17.10 12.27 12.21
N SER A 205 -16.88 11.33 13.12
CA SER A 205 -17.78 10.19 13.34
C SER A 205 -19.17 10.58 13.86
N LYS A 206 -19.40 11.84 14.25
CA LYS A 206 -20.63 12.30 14.91
C LYS A 206 -21.63 13.04 14.01
N ASN A 207 -21.19 13.68 12.92
CA ASN A 207 -21.96 14.75 12.27
C ASN A 207 -22.24 14.55 10.76
N SER A 208 -21.52 13.63 10.12
CA SER A 208 -21.73 13.12 8.75
C SER A 208 -20.51 12.26 8.47
N ALA A 209 -20.67 11.08 7.88
CA ALA A 209 -19.53 10.23 7.56
C ALA A 209 -18.98 10.63 6.18
N PRO A 210 -17.93 11.48 6.07
CA PRO A 210 -17.29 11.75 4.79
C PRO A 210 -16.69 10.48 4.21
N ASP A 211 -16.34 10.54 2.94
CA ASP A 211 -15.60 9.45 2.32
C ASP A 211 -14.18 9.42 2.89
N GLY A 212 -13.72 8.23 3.26
CA GLY A 212 -12.32 7.98 3.59
C GLY A 212 -11.52 7.76 2.32
N VAL A 213 -10.36 8.40 2.22
CA VAL A 213 -9.44 8.26 1.09
C VAL A 213 -8.05 8.02 1.65
N VAL A 214 -7.35 6.99 1.17
CA VAL A 214 -5.92 6.79 1.46
C VAL A 214 -5.14 6.89 0.16
N LEU A 215 -4.21 7.83 0.10
CA LEU A 215 -3.26 7.97 -1.01
C LEU A 215 -1.95 7.27 -0.63
N THR A 216 -1.35 6.55 -1.58
CA THR A 216 -0.14 5.75 -1.37
C THR A 216 0.82 5.89 -2.55
N GLY A 217 2.01 5.31 -2.44
CA GLY A 217 3.02 5.34 -3.50
C GLY A 217 2.60 4.70 -4.83
N ILE A 218 1.50 3.93 -4.84
CA ILE A 218 1.00 3.25 -6.05
C ILE A 218 -0.37 3.75 -6.49
N GLY A 219 -0.99 4.71 -5.79
CA GLY A 219 -2.32 5.22 -6.14
C GLY A 219 -3.19 5.49 -4.91
N ARG A 220 -4.45 5.06 -4.93
CA ARG A 220 -5.41 5.37 -3.87
C ARG A 220 -6.46 4.29 -3.64
N ILE A 221 -6.97 4.26 -2.41
CA ILE A 221 -8.19 3.54 -2.00
C ILE A 221 -9.19 4.57 -1.46
N GLU A 222 -10.46 4.42 -1.83
CA GLU A 222 -11.59 5.24 -1.39
C GLU A 222 -12.68 4.34 -0.80
N VAL A 223 -13.27 4.75 0.33
CA VAL A 223 -14.44 4.10 0.94
C VAL A 223 -15.50 5.15 1.18
N PHE A 224 -16.70 4.91 0.68
CA PHE A 224 -17.76 5.91 0.67
C PHE A 224 -18.61 5.84 1.94
N GLY A 225 -18.97 7.01 2.48
CA GLY A 225 -19.95 7.12 3.55
C GLY A 225 -19.55 6.47 4.89
N GLY A 226 -18.26 6.41 5.20
CA GLY A 226 -17.74 5.83 6.44
C GLY A 226 -16.33 6.37 6.67
N VAL A 227 -16.03 6.85 7.88
CA VAL A 227 -14.67 7.23 8.30
C VAL A 227 -14.03 6.00 8.96
N PRO A 228 -13.32 5.12 8.23
CA PRO A 228 -12.97 3.79 8.71
C PRO A 228 -11.53 3.75 9.19
N PHE A 229 -10.94 4.89 9.56
CA PHE A 229 -9.57 4.92 10.06
C PHE A 229 -9.56 4.24 11.43
N SER A 230 -9.11 2.99 11.47
CA SER A 230 -8.90 2.23 12.71
C SER A 230 -7.82 2.86 13.60
N GLY A 231 -7.07 3.84 13.09
CA GLY A 231 -5.96 4.47 13.79
C GLY A 231 -4.69 3.61 13.86
N GLU A 232 -4.75 2.40 13.31
CA GLU A 232 -3.58 1.55 13.05
C GLU A 232 -2.79 2.17 11.88
N GLY A 233 -1.51 2.45 12.12
CA GLY A 233 -0.62 3.03 11.11
C GLY A 233 -0.37 2.08 9.93
N THR A 234 0.35 2.57 8.92
CA THR A 234 0.79 1.72 7.80
C THR A 234 1.64 0.57 8.33
N LEU A 235 1.41 -0.64 7.79
CA LEU A 235 2.22 -1.80 8.11
C LEU A 235 3.70 -1.51 7.75
N GLU A 236 4.57 -1.48 8.76
CA GLU A 236 6.00 -1.33 8.53
C GLU A 236 6.58 -2.66 8.03
N ILE A 237 7.02 -2.68 6.78
CA ILE A 237 7.61 -3.87 6.13
C ILE A 237 9.11 -3.94 6.43
N SER A 238 9.80 -2.81 6.26
CA SER A 238 11.24 -2.69 6.47
C SER A 238 11.66 -1.22 6.57
N PRO A 239 12.92 -0.93 6.94
CA PRO A 239 13.43 0.44 6.90
C PRO A 239 13.38 1.08 5.51
N THR A 240 13.49 0.27 4.45
CA THR A 240 13.61 0.77 3.06
C THR A 240 12.28 0.77 2.29
N TYR A 241 11.32 -0.08 2.67
CA TYR A 241 10.04 -0.22 1.96
C TYR A 241 8.88 0.10 2.88
N VAL A 242 7.87 0.76 2.33
CA VAL A 242 6.62 1.04 3.03
C VAL A 242 5.47 0.34 2.32
N ALA A 243 4.55 -0.24 3.08
CA ALA A 243 3.35 -0.85 2.54
C ALA A 243 2.46 0.20 1.87
N CYS A 244 2.00 -0.08 0.67
CA CYS A 244 1.05 0.75 -0.05
C CYS A 244 -0.33 0.08 -0.11
N ALA A 245 -0.37 -1.25 -0.23
CA ALA A 245 -1.63 -1.98 -0.20
C ALA A 245 -1.41 -3.42 0.28
N VAL A 246 -2.38 -3.98 0.99
CA VAL A 246 -2.35 -5.36 1.48
C VAL A 246 -3.59 -6.08 0.96
N LEU A 247 -3.41 -7.21 0.31
CA LEU A 247 -4.49 -8.17 0.09
C LEU A 247 -4.74 -8.88 1.42
N THR A 248 -5.93 -8.68 2.00
CA THR A 248 -6.31 -9.27 3.30
C THR A 248 -7.14 -10.53 3.16
N ARG A 249 -7.87 -10.68 2.05
CA ARG A 249 -8.63 -11.89 1.68
C ARG A 249 -8.67 -12.02 0.15
N GLY A 250 -8.25 -13.17 -0.38
CA GLY A 250 -8.10 -13.44 -1.82
C GLY A 250 -9.10 -14.43 -2.40
#